data_AF-A0A3A9T4R5-F1
#
_entry.id   AF-A0A3A9T4R5-F1
#
_cell.length_a   1.000
_cell.length_b   1.000
_cell.length_c   1.000
_cell.angle_alpha   90.00
_cell.angle_beta   90.00
_cell.angle_gamma   90.00
#
_symmetry.space_group_name_H-M   'P 1'
#
loop_
_entity.id
_entity.type
_entity.pdbx_description
1 polymer ?
#
loop_
_entity_poly.entity_id
_entity_poly.type
_entity_poly.pdbx_seq_one_letter_code
_entity_poly.pdbx_strand_id
1 'polypeptide(L)'
;MISIKEEEIVKYLKESYNPIAIIKYGSFADGSANENSDFDALVITTDVEKHDSSVVADTVLDVWVYPENKFSSGYDPDEFLQVFDGIIIQDQRGLAKKLIDRVNDYIDQTPAKSDEDIIQEVAWCEKMLARTVREDAEGYYRWHWLLMDSLEIYFDIKHLYYHGPKKALKYMQNNDSETFDIYLCALKEMNQDNLAQWIGVLKALK
;
A
#
# COMPACT_ATOMS: atom_id res chain seq x y z
N MET A 1 -9.71 18.68 9.58
CA MET A 1 -10.18 19.74 8.66
C MET A 1 -9.57 19.46 7.31
N ILE A 2 -10.38 19.51 6.26
CA ILE A 2 -9.89 19.41 4.87
C ILE A 2 -9.04 20.65 4.59
N SER A 3 -7.91 20.50 3.90
CA SER A 3 -7.06 21.65 3.53
C SER A 3 -7.72 22.45 2.41
N ILE A 4 -7.46 23.77 2.33
CA ILE A 4 -7.97 24.62 1.23
C ILE A 4 -7.60 24.01 -0.14
N LYS A 5 -6.38 23.48 -0.26
CA LYS A 5 -5.89 22.77 -1.45
C LYS A 5 -6.79 21.59 -1.83
N GLU A 6 -7.18 20.78 -0.85
CA GLU A 6 -8.06 19.63 -1.07
C GLU A 6 -9.50 20.06 -1.40
N GLU A 7 -10.01 21.15 -0.83
CA GLU A 7 -11.32 21.68 -1.21
C GLU A 7 -11.37 22.10 -2.68
N GLU A 8 -10.32 22.74 -3.19
CA GLU A 8 -10.19 23.12 -4.60
C GLU A 8 -10.13 21.91 -5.53
N ILE A 9 -9.38 20.87 -5.16
CA ILE A 9 -9.30 19.62 -5.93
C ILE A 9 -10.66 18.92 -5.96
N VAL A 10 -11.33 18.77 -4.81
CA VAL A 10 -12.66 18.15 -4.74
C VAL A 10 -13.68 18.94 -5.56
N LYS A 11 -13.60 20.28 -5.53
CA LYS A 11 -14.43 21.14 -6.38
C LYS A 11 -14.18 20.88 -7.86
N TYR A 12 -12.92 20.84 -8.29
CA TYR A 12 -12.56 20.51 -9.66
C TYR A 12 -13.13 19.16 -10.10
N LEU A 13 -13.00 18.11 -9.27
CA LEU A 13 -13.53 16.78 -9.58
C LEU A 13 -15.07 16.80 -9.73
N LYS A 14 -15.76 17.55 -8.88
CA LYS A 14 -17.22 17.71 -8.96
C LYS A 14 -17.65 18.42 -10.24
N GLU A 15 -16.97 19.49 -10.61
CA GLU A 15 -17.26 20.27 -11.82
C GLU A 15 -16.92 19.50 -13.10
N SER A 16 -15.84 18.71 -13.08
CA SER A 16 -15.35 17.99 -14.27
C SER A 16 -16.13 16.70 -14.55
N TYR A 17 -16.59 16.00 -13.51
CA TYR A 17 -17.09 14.64 -13.65
C TYR A 17 -18.52 14.42 -13.17
N ASN A 18 -19.15 15.39 -12.50
CA ASN A 18 -20.47 15.24 -11.85
C ASN A 18 -20.61 13.86 -11.13
N PRO A 19 -19.72 13.58 -10.17
CA PRO A 19 -19.51 12.23 -9.67
C PRO A 19 -20.71 11.72 -8.89
N ILE A 20 -20.93 10.42 -8.94
CA ILE A 20 -21.84 9.68 -8.05
C ILE A 20 -21.12 9.48 -6.71
N ALA A 21 -19.86 9.02 -6.75
CA ALA A 21 -19.05 8.80 -5.57
C ALA A 21 -17.61 9.26 -5.76
N ILE A 22 -16.96 9.64 -4.66
CA ILE A 22 -15.54 10.01 -4.59
C ILE A 22 -14.94 9.34 -3.35
N ILE A 23 -13.93 8.49 -3.57
CA ILE A 23 -13.13 7.86 -2.53
C ILE A 23 -11.71 8.41 -2.64
N LYS A 24 -11.23 9.08 -1.60
CA LYS A 24 -9.84 9.53 -1.52
C LYS A 24 -9.01 8.50 -0.76
N TYR A 25 -7.83 8.17 -1.26
CA TYR A 25 -6.89 7.27 -0.56
C TYR A 25 -5.49 7.88 -0.56
N GLY A 26 -4.48 7.07 -0.24
CA GLY A 26 -3.09 7.53 -0.24
C GLY A 26 -2.78 8.60 0.81
N SER A 27 -1.80 9.46 0.49
CA SER A 27 -1.19 10.40 1.45
C SER A 27 -2.17 11.44 2.00
N PHE A 28 -3.07 11.91 1.14
CA PHE A 28 -4.07 12.90 1.54
C PHE A 28 -5.15 12.29 2.43
N ALA A 29 -5.40 10.97 2.32
CA ALA A 29 -6.32 10.28 3.23
C ALA A 29 -5.69 10.00 4.60
N ASP A 30 -4.45 9.50 4.64
CA ASP A 30 -3.82 9.09 5.89
C ASP A 30 -3.03 10.19 6.64
N GLY A 31 -3.07 11.42 6.10
CA GLY A 31 -2.46 12.61 6.69
C GLY A 31 -0.94 12.72 6.49
N SER A 32 -0.34 11.88 5.65
CA SER A 32 1.11 11.90 5.37
C SER A 32 1.50 12.73 4.14
N ALA A 33 0.55 13.43 3.51
CA ALA A 33 0.81 14.25 2.33
C ALA A 33 1.88 15.32 2.59
N ASN A 34 2.79 15.47 1.62
CA ASN A 34 3.83 16.50 1.55
C ASN A 34 3.84 17.16 0.16
N GLU A 35 4.81 18.05 -0.10
CA GLU A 35 4.92 18.78 -1.38
C GLU A 35 5.07 17.89 -2.63
N ASN A 36 5.54 16.66 -2.48
CA ASN A 36 5.72 15.70 -3.57
C ASN A 36 4.60 14.64 -3.61
N SER A 37 3.51 14.85 -2.88
CA SER A 37 2.38 13.92 -2.86
C SER A 37 1.36 14.25 -3.94
N ASP A 38 0.93 13.21 -4.64
CA ASP A 38 -0.20 13.27 -5.56
C ASP A 38 -1.51 13.19 -4.78
N PHE A 39 -2.61 13.65 -5.40
CA PHE A 39 -3.95 13.46 -4.87
C PHE A 39 -4.55 12.18 -5.45
N ASP A 40 -4.52 11.11 -4.65
CA ASP A 40 -5.05 9.81 -5.02
C ASP A 40 -6.56 9.73 -4.76
N ALA A 41 -7.34 9.43 -5.81
CA ALA A 41 -8.77 9.16 -5.63
C ALA A 41 -9.34 8.19 -6.67
N LEU A 42 -10.47 7.59 -6.31
CA LEU A 42 -11.33 6.86 -7.23
C LEU A 42 -12.67 7.58 -7.30
N VAL A 43 -13.07 7.91 -8.52
CA VAL A 43 -14.31 8.63 -8.80
C VAL A 43 -15.24 7.72 -9.59
N ILE A 44 -16.47 7.58 -9.11
CA ILE A 44 -17.51 6.82 -9.83
C ILE A 44 -18.44 7.82 -10.51
N THR A 45 -18.63 7.68 -11.82
CA THR A 45 -19.48 8.53 -12.66
C THR A 45 -20.51 7.69 -13.41
N THR A 46 -21.35 8.32 -14.23
CA THR A 46 -22.38 7.60 -14.99
C THR A 46 -21.76 6.74 -16.09
N ASP A 47 -20.84 7.31 -16.88
CA ASP A 47 -20.40 6.73 -18.16
C ASP A 47 -18.94 7.06 -18.56
N VAL A 48 -18.17 7.75 -17.70
CA VAL A 48 -16.79 8.15 -18.00
C VAL A 48 -15.78 7.18 -17.40
N GLU A 49 -14.85 6.70 -18.23
CA GLU A 49 -13.64 5.99 -17.81
C GLU A 49 -12.39 6.78 -18.21
N LYS A 50 -11.57 7.17 -17.23
CA LYS A 50 -10.38 8.01 -17.47
C LYS A 50 -9.42 7.92 -16.28
N HIS A 51 -8.11 7.96 -16.56
CA HIS A 51 -7.11 8.35 -15.57
C HIS A 51 -6.81 9.84 -15.70
N ASP A 52 -7.09 10.62 -14.65
CA ASP A 52 -6.87 12.06 -14.63
C ASP A 52 -5.57 12.40 -13.92
N SER A 53 -4.58 12.79 -14.71
CA SER A 53 -3.25 13.22 -14.27
C SER A 53 -3.05 14.74 -14.35
N SER A 54 -4.13 15.51 -14.30
CA SER A 54 -4.08 16.98 -14.34
C SER A 54 -3.39 17.56 -13.12
N VAL A 55 -2.94 18.81 -13.21
CA VAL A 55 -2.43 19.56 -12.05
C VAL A 55 -3.50 20.55 -11.58
N VAL A 56 -3.91 20.43 -10.31
CA VAL A 56 -4.93 21.28 -9.69
C VAL A 56 -4.40 21.75 -8.34
N ALA A 57 -4.46 23.07 -8.10
CA ALA A 57 -3.95 23.69 -6.88
C ALA A 57 -2.50 23.29 -6.55
N ASP A 58 -1.61 23.19 -7.55
CA ASP A 58 -0.23 22.71 -7.39
C ASP A 58 -0.11 21.28 -6.82
N THR A 59 -1.09 20.41 -7.11
CA THR A 59 -1.05 18.96 -6.87
C THR A 59 -1.28 18.22 -8.18
N VAL A 60 -0.44 17.23 -8.48
CA VAL A 60 -0.74 16.26 -9.54
C VAL A 60 -1.84 15.33 -9.06
N LEU A 61 -2.84 15.09 -9.89
CA LEU A 61 -3.90 14.12 -9.61
C LEU A 61 -3.41 12.72 -9.98
N ASP A 62 -3.71 11.73 -9.14
CA ASP A 62 -3.71 10.31 -9.49
C ASP A 62 -5.15 9.80 -9.31
N VAL A 63 -6.04 10.25 -10.19
CA VAL A 63 -7.48 10.04 -10.04
C VAL A 63 -8.00 9.09 -11.10
N TRP A 64 -8.45 7.92 -10.65
CA TRP A 64 -9.10 6.92 -11.50
C TRP A 64 -10.61 7.16 -11.53
N VAL A 65 -11.12 7.50 -12.70
CA VAL A 65 -12.54 7.75 -12.96
C VAL A 65 -13.12 6.53 -13.65
N TYR A 66 -14.19 5.96 -13.09
CA TYR A 66 -14.87 4.78 -13.63
C TYR A 66 -16.38 5.01 -13.77
N PRO A 67 -17.03 4.42 -14.77
CA PRO A 67 -18.49 4.40 -14.88
C PRO A 67 -19.10 3.42 -13.86
N GLU A 68 -20.30 3.71 -13.35
CA GLU A 68 -20.96 2.88 -12.33
C GLU A 68 -21.27 1.45 -12.81
N ASN A 69 -21.38 1.24 -14.13
CA ASN A 69 -21.59 -0.07 -14.73
C ASN A 69 -20.38 -1.02 -14.54
N LYS A 70 -19.16 -0.50 -14.38
CA LYS A 70 -17.95 -1.29 -14.02
C LYS A 70 -18.15 -2.00 -12.69
N PHE A 71 -18.83 -1.36 -11.74
CA PHE A 71 -19.12 -1.93 -10.41
C PHE A 71 -20.42 -2.73 -10.34
N SER A 72 -21.17 -2.79 -11.44
CA SER A 72 -22.42 -3.55 -11.53
C SER A 72 -22.22 -4.99 -12.00
N SER A 73 -21.04 -5.32 -12.55
CA SER A 73 -20.78 -6.54 -13.30
C SER A 73 -19.60 -7.33 -12.74
N GLY A 74 -19.79 -7.95 -11.56
CA GLY A 74 -18.90 -9.01 -11.05
C GLY A 74 -17.39 -8.70 -11.10
N TYR A 75 -17.00 -7.43 -10.94
CA TYR A 75 -15.62 -7.01 -11.05
C TYR A 75 -14.74 -7.69 -10.01
N ASP A 76 -13.46 -7.81 -10.38
CA ASP A 76 -12.42 -8.33 -9.51
C ASP A 76 -12.05 -7.27 -8.47
N PRO A 77 -12.24 -7.53 -7.15
CA PRO A 77 -11.83 -6.59 -6.11
C PRO A 77 -10.32 -6.30 -6.10
N ASP A 78 -9.49 -7.21 -6.64
CA ASP A 78 -8.04 -7.06 -6.70
C ASP A 78 -7.62 -5.83 -7.54
N GLU A 79 -8.41 -5.47 -8.55
CA GLU A 79 -8.20 -4.25 -9.36
C GLU A 79 -8.36 -2.94 -8.56
N PHE A 80 -8.91 -3.02 -7.34
CA PHE A 80 -9.32 -1.86 -6.54
C PHE A 80 -8.79 -1.89 -5.10
N LEU A 81 -7.79 -2.73 -4.79
CA LEU A 81 -7.23 -2.85 -3.44
C LEU A 81 -6.86 -1.51 -2.79
N GLN A 82 -6.43 -0.51 -3.58
CA GLN A 82 -6.05 0.82 -3.10
C GLN A 82 -7.14 1.56 -2.32
N VAL A 83 -8.42 1.19 -2.47
CA VAL A 83 -9.53 1.84 -1.77
C VAL A 83 -9.82 1.24 -0.38
N PHE A 84 -9.13 0.17 0.04
CA PHE A 84 -9.44 -0.58 1.26
C PHE A 84 -9.54 0.31 2.53
N ASP A 85 -8.66 1.31 2.65
CA ASP A 85 -8.65 2.31 3.72
C ASP A 85 -9.07 3.72 3.26
N GLY A 86 -9.78 3.77 2.12
CA GLY A 86 -10.22 5.01 1.49
C GLY A 86 -11.22 5.80 2.33
N ILE A 87 -11.10 7.13 2.29
CA ILE A 87 -12.04 8.08 2.89
C ILE A 87 -13.08 8.49 1.84
N ILE A 88 -14.35 8.21 2.15
CA ILE A 88 -15.48 8.63 1.33
C ILE A 88 -15.69 10.14 1.47
N ILE A 89 -15.54 10.88 0.37
CA ILE A 89 -15.84 12.32 0.28
C ILE A 89 -17.30 12.53 -0.16
N GLN A 90 -17.77 11.67 -1.06
CA GLN A 90 -19.14 11.67 -1.55
C GLN A 90 -19.56 10.25 -1.88
N ASP A 91 -20.80 9.88 -1.52
CA ASP A 91 -21.34 8.56 -1.87
C ASP A 91 -22.86 8.62 -2.09
N GLN A 92 -23.24 8.86 -3.34
CA GLN A 92 -24.64 8.71 -3.73
C GLN A 92 -24.95 7.22 -3.94
N ARG A 93 -26.09 6.76 -3.40
CA ARG A 93 -26.59 5.38 -3.56
C ARG A 93 -25.74 4.29 -2.88
N GLY A 94 -24.72 4.67 -2.10
CA GLY A 94 -23.89 3.74 -1.33
C GLY A 94 -22.89 2.94 -2.18
N LEU A 95 -22.51 3.44 -3.35
CA LEU A 95 -21.60 2.75 -4.27
C LEU A 95 -20.17 2.72 -3.72
N ALA A 96 -19.68 3.83 -3.16
CA ALA A 96 -18.33 3.86 -2.61
C ALA A 96 -18.20 2.93 -1.41
N LYS A 97 -19.16 2.96 -0.48
CA LYS A 97 -19.16 2.04 0.65
C LYS A 97 -19.18 0.57 0.21
N LYS A 98 -20.04 0.21 -0.77
CA LYS A 98 -20.10 -1.17 -1.28
C LYS A 98 -18.78 -1.63 -1.92
N LEU A 99 -18.10 -0.73 -2.63
CA LEU A 99 -16.79 -1.03 -3.21
C LEU A 99 -15.75 -1.29 -2.11
N ILE A 100 -15.66 -0.40 -1.12
CA ILE A 100 -14.73 -0.55 0.01
C ILE A 100 -15.03 -1.83 0.80
N ASP A 101 -16.30 -2.11 1.11
CA ASP A 101 -16.70 -3.31 1.84
C ASP A 101 -16.29 -4.58 1.06
N ARG A 102 -16.54 -4.62 -0.25
CA ARG A 102 -16.19 -5.78 -1.10
C ARG A 102 -14.66 -5.98 -1.19
N VAL A 103 -13.89 -4.90 -1.26
CA VAL A 103 -12.42 -4.96 -1.25
C VAL A 103 -11.90 -5.50 0.09
N ASN A 104 -12.44 -5.03 1.22
CA ASN A 104 -12.05 -5.54 2.52
C ASN A 104 -12.49 -7.00 2.72
N ASP A 105 -13.69 -7.39 2.27
CA ASP A 105 -14.14 -8.78 2.30
C ASP A 105 -13.20 -9.70 1.51
N TYR A 106 -12.67 -9.22 0.37
CA TYR A 106 -11.68 -9.94 -0.45
C TYR A 106 -10.34 -10.09 0.28
N ILE A 107 -9.85 -9.01 0.91
CA ILE A 107 -8.63 -9.02 1.71
C ILE A 107 -8.76 -10.00 2.88
N ASP A 108 -9.88 -9.97 3.61
CA ASP A 108 -10.14 -10.85 4.76
C ASP A 108 -10.26 -12.33 4.36
N GLN A 109 -10.68 -12.60 3.13
CA GLN A 109 -10.77 -13.95 2.56
C GLN A 109 -9.47 -14.43 1.92
N THR A 110 -8.46 -13.57 1.78
CA THR A 110 -7.17 -13.95 1.23
C THR A 110 -6.50 -14.96 2.17
N PRO A 111 -6.21 -16.19 1.71
CA PRO A 111 -5.63 -17.21 2.57
C PRO A 111 -4.26 -16.77 3.09
N ALA A 112 -4.06 -16.86 4.41
CA ALA A 112 -2.73 -16.72 4.99
C ALA A 112 -1.82 -17.87 4.49
N LYS A 113 -0.52 -17.58 4.35
CA LYS A 113 0.48 -18.61 4.05
C LYS A 113 0.51 -19.66 5.15
N SER A 114 0.79 -20.90 4.74
CA SER A 114 0.93 -22.00 5.70
C SER A 114 2.22 -21.85 6.51
N ASP A 115 2.26 -22.50 7.69
CA ASP A 115 3.47 -22.53 8.50
C ASP A 115 4.68 -23.12 7.75
N GLU A 116 4.45 -24.10 6.88
CA GLU A 116 5.49 -24.72 6.05
C GLU A 116 6.05 -23.75 5.01
N ASP A 117 5.19 -22.95 4.37
CA ASP A 117 5.60 -21.93 3.41
C ASP A 117 6.42 -20.83 4.11
N ILE A 118 5.95 -20.35 5.26
CA ILE A 118 6.67 -19.33 6.06
C ILE A 118 8.06 -19.84 6.47
N ILE A 119 8.20 -21.10 6.88
CA ILE A 119 9.50 -21.70 7.21
C ILE A 119 10.43 -21.68 5.99
N GLN A 120 9.92 -21.99 4.80
CA GLN A 120 10.72 -21.96 3.57
C GLN A 120 11.17 -20.54 3.20
N GLU A 121 10.32 -19.54 3.42
CA GLU A 121 10.63 -18.13 3.16
C GLU A 121 11.69 -17.58 4.12
N VAL A 122 11.59 -17.91 5.41
CA VAL A 122 12.64 -17.56 6.39
C VAL A 122 13.97 -18.23 6.04
N ALA A 123 13.96 -19.51 5.64
CA ALA A 123 15.17 -20.20 5.18
C ALA A 123 15.73 -19.58 3.89
N TRP A 124 14.86 -19.09 2.99
CA TRP A 124 15.26 -18.33 1.81
C TRP A 124 15.95 -17.02 2.19
N CYS A 125 15.43 -16.29 3.19
CA CYS A 125 16.05 -15.07 3.71
C CYS A 125 17.48 -15.33 4.22
N GLU A 126 17.70 -16.39 5.00
CA GLU A 126 19.05 -16.78 5.48
C GLU A 126 20.01 -17.07 4.31
N LYS A 127 19.51 -17.76 3.28
CA LYS A 127 20.29 -18.06 2.07
C LYS A 127 20.62 -16.79 1.28
N MET A 128 19.68 -15.85 1.20
CA MET A 128 19.87 -14.57 0.52
C MET A 128 20.87 -13.68 1.27
N LEU A 129 20.85 -13.68 2.60
CA LEU A 129 21.84 -12.99 3.43
C LEU A 129 23.26 -13.46 3.09
N ALA A 130 23.50 -14.77 3.05
CA ALA A 130 24.82 -15.31 2.70
C ALA A 130 25.28 -14.92 1.27
N ARG A 131 24.34 -14.61 0.38
CA ARG A 131 24.62 -14.21 -1.00
C ARG A 131 24.94 -12.73 -1.17
N THR A 132 24.60 -11.88 -0.20
CA THR A 132 24.93 -10.45 -0.25
C THR A 132 26.41 -10.18 0.01
N VAL A 133 27.12 -11.12 0.64
CA VAL A 133 28.54 -11.04 1.02
C VAL A 133 29.49 -10.83 -0.16
N ARG A 134 29.06 -11.13 -1.40
CA ARG A 134 29.95 -11.12 -2.56
C ARG A 134 30.42 -9.72 -3.01
N GLU A 135 29.90 -8.64 -2.43
CA GLU A 135 30.29 -7.23 -2.70
C GLU A 135 30.45 -6.88 -4.20
N ASP A 136 29.73 -7.61 -5.05
CA ASP A 136 29.64 -7.40 -6.49
C ASP A 136 28.22 -6.90 -6.83
N ALA A 137 28.00 -6.53 -8.10
CA ALA A 137 26.71 -6.00 -8.54
C ALA A 137 25.54 -6.94 -8.21
N GLU A 138 25.77 -8.26 -8.28
CA GLU A 138 24.77 -9.26 -7.91
C GLU A 138 24.54 -9.29 -6.39
N GLY A 139 25.60 -9.22 -5.58
CA GLY A 139 25.52 -9.14 -4.12
C GLY A 139 24.71 -7.93 -3.66
N TYR A 140 24.97 -6.75 -4.23
CA TYR A 140 24.18 -5.55 -3.94
C TYR A 140 22.74 -5.66 -4.44
N TYR A 141 22.50 -6.24 -5.62
CA TYR A 141 21.14 -6.47 -6.09
C TYR A 141 20.36 -7.37 -5.11
N ARG A 142 20.98 -8.48 -4.66
CA ARG A 142 20.38 -9.41 -3.70
C ARG A 142 20.18 -8.79 -2.32
N TRP A 143 21.01 -7.84 -1.93
CA TRP A 143 20.83 -7.07 -0.70
C TRP A 143 19.48 -6.33 -0.71
N HIS A 144 19.24 -5.55 -1.76
CA HIS A 144 17.99 -4.78 -1.89
C HIS A 144 16.79 -5.70 -2.06
N TRP A 145 16.94 -6.78 -2.83
CA TRP A 145 15.90 -7.78 -2.98
C TRP A 145 15.53 -8.43 -1.64
N LEU A 146 16.52 -8.87 -0.86
CA LEU A 146 16.27 -9.43 0.46
C LEU A 146 15.50 -8.44 1.34
N LEU A 147 15.92 -7.18 1.41
CA LEU A 147 15.20 -6.17 2.18
C LEU A 147 13.74 -6.02 1.72
N MET A 148 13.48 -5.95 0.41
CA MET A 148 12.12 -5.82 -0.12
C MET A 148 11.22 -7.01 0.26
N ASP A 149 11.62 -8.23 -0.06
CA ASP A 149 10.79 -9.43 0.15
C ASP A 149 10.64 -9.74 1.65
N SER A 150 11.70 -9.52 2.43
CA SER A 150 11.69 -9.82 3.87
C SER A 150 10.69 -8.95 4.65
N LEU A 151 10.32 -7.78 4.14
CA LEU A 151 9.24 -6.98 4.72
C LEU A 151 7.88 -7.65 4.53
N GLU A 152 7.59 -8.22 3.37
CA GLU A 152 6.35 -8.98 3.15
C GLU A 152 6.33 -10.25 4.01
N ILE A 153 7.45 -10.97 4.08
CA ILE A 153 7.61 -12.17 4.91
C ILE A 153 7.36 -11.88 6.40
N TYR A 154 7.73 -10.70 6.90
CA TYR A 154 7.38 -10.27 8.25
C TYR A 154 5.86 -10.26 8.47
N PHE A 155 5.07 -9.78 7.50
CA PHE A 155 3.60 -9.78 7.58
C PHE A 155 3.03 -11.20 7.48
N ASP A 156 3.61 -12.05 6.64
CA ASP A 156 3.25 -13.47 6.56
C ASP A 156 3.45 -14.20 7.90
N ILE A 157 4.59 -13.98 8.57
CA ILE A 157 4.88 -14.54 9.90
C ILE A 157 3.84 -14.08 10.94
N LYS A 158 3.38 -12.83 10.85
CA LYS A 158 2.38 -12.25 11.76
C LYS A 158 0.95 -12.62 11.37
N HIS A 159 0.74 -13.35 10.27
CA HIS A 159 -0.56 -13.62 9.66
C HIS A 159 -1.38 -12.34 9.42
N LEU A 160 -0.72 -11.30 8.94
CA LEU A 160 -1.33 -10.02 8.58
C LEU A 160 -1.22 -9.82 7.07
N TYR A 161 -2.24 -9.18 6.47
CA TYR A 161 -2.19 -8.84 5.06
C TYR A 161 -1.14 -7.75 4.79
N TYR A 162 -0.34 -7.92 3.74
CA TYR A 162 0.67 -6.96 3.33
C TYR A 162 0.09 -5.87 2.42
N HIS A 163 -0.26 -4.71 3.00
CA HIS A 163 -0.82 -3.56 2.26
C HIS A 163 0.23 -2.71 1.53
N GLY A 164 1.37 -3.29 1.15
CA GLY A 164 2.48 -2.57 0.56
C GLY A 164 3.36 -1.79 1.55
N PRO A 165 4.53 -1.29 1.11
CA PRO A 165 5.61 -0.87 1.99
C PRO A 165 5.26 0.34 2.86
N LYS A 166 4.52 1.31 2.32
CA LYS A 166 4.13 2.52 3.09
C LYS A 166 3.28 2.18 4.31
N LYS A 167 2.25 1.34 4.13
CA LYS A 167 1.34 0.93 5.20
C LYS A 167 2.02 -0.06 6.14
N ALA A 168 2.81 -0.98 5.59
CA ALA A 168 3.61 -1.93 6.36
C ALA A 168 4.56 -1.24 7.34
N LEU A 169 5.37 -0.28 6.86
CA LEU A 169 6.31 0.46 7.70
C LEU A 169 5.59 1.29 8.78
N LYS A 170 4.48 1.96 8.44
CA LYS A 170 3.67 2.71 9.41
C LYS A 170 3.04 1.78 10.46
N TYR A 171 2.61 0.58 10.06
CA TYR A 171 2.10 -0.42 10.99
C TYR A 171 3.19 -0.86 11.96
N MET A 172 4.37 -1.24 11.47
CA MET A 172 5.49 -1.66 12.31
C MET A 172 5.88 -0.54 13.29
N GLN A 173 6.02 0.70 12.82
CA GLN A 173 6.36 1.83 13.68
C GLN A 173 5.37 2.02 14.86
N ASN A 174 4.09 1.78 14.63
CA ASN A 174 3.04 1.98 15.63
C ASN A 174 2.79 0.77 16.54
N ASN A 175 3.08 -0.45 16.07
CA ASN A 175 2.67 -1.69 16.75
C ASN A 175 3.84 -2.63 17.12
N ASP A 176 4.99 -2.48 16.48
CA ASP A 176 6.20 -3.29 16.68
C ASP A 176 7.45 -2.42 16.45
N SER A 177 7.56 -1.34 17.22
CA SER A 177 8.57 -0.29 17.00
C SER A 177 10.00 -0.78 17.16
N GLU A 178 10.25 -1.77 18.03
CA GLU A 178 11.57 -2.38 18.19
C GLU A 178 11.99 -3.12 16.92
N THR A 179 11.09 -3.92 16.34
CA THR A 179 11.34 -4.61 15.08
C THR A 179 11.48 -3.63 13.91
N PHE A 180 10.68 -2.56 13.90
CA PHE A 180 10.80 -1.47 12.95
C PHE A 180 12.17 -0.81 12.99
N ASP A 181 12.71 -0.50 14.18
CA ASP A 181 14.01 0.16 14.32
C ASP A 181 15.15 -0.72 13.79
N ILE A 182 15.09 -2.04 14.04
CA ILE A 182 16.05 -3.00 13.49
C ILE A 182 15.99 -3.03 11.94
N TYR A 183 14.78 -3.12 11.38
CA TYR A 183 14.60 -3.11 9.93
C TYR A 183 15.05 -1.78 9.30
N LEU A 184 14.76 -0.65 9.96
CA LEU A 184 15.20 0.68 9.53
C LEU A 184 16.73 0.81 9.52
N CYS A 185 17.42 0.27 10.52
CA CYS A 185 18.88 0.20 10.55
C CYS A 185 19.44 -0.65 9.40
N ALA A 186 18.79 -1.76 9.07
CA ALA A 186 19.17 -2.61 7.93
C ALA A 186 18.98 -1.89 6.58
N LEU A 187 17.89 -1.14 6.42
CA LEU A 187 17.60 -0.32 5.23
C LEU A 187 18.61 0.81 5.06
N LYS A 188 18.95 1.51 6.15
CA LYS A 188 19.68 2.78 6.10
C LYS A 188 21.19 2.62 6.04
N GLU A 189 21.75 1.68 6.80
CA GLU A 189 23.20 1.66 7.05
C GLU A 189 23.98 0.74 6.10
N MET A 190 23.28 -0.11 5.32
CA MET A 190 23.89 -1.04 4.35
C MET A 190 25.05 -1.87 4.98
N ASN A 191 24.87 -2.28 6.24
CA ASN A 191 25.86 -3.01 7.03
C ASN A 191 25.40 -4.46 7.24
N GLN A 192 26.27 -5.43 6.91
CA GLN A 192 26.02 -6.88 7.03
C GLN A 192 25.49 -7.28 8.41
N ASP A 193 26.00 -6.69 9.48
CA ASP A 193 25.55 -6.99 10.84
C ASP A 193 24.10 -6.56 11.07
N ASN A 194 23.69 -5.41 10.55
CA ASN A 194 22.31 -4.93 10.68
C ASN A 194 21.34 -5.77 9.85
N LEU A 195 21.76 -6.17 8.63
CA LEU A 195 20.95 -7.07 7.80
C LEU A 195 20.83 -8.45 8.46
N ALA A 196 21.91 -8.97 9.04
CA ALA A 196 21.89 -10.22 9.79
C ALA A 196 20.99 -10.12 11.04
N GLN A 197 21.01 -8.99 11.76
CA GLN A 197 20.09 -8.75 12.87
C GLN A 197 18.63 -8.78 12.41
N TRP A 198 18.30 -8.11 11.31
CA TRP A 198 16.96 -8.15 10.75
C TRP A 198 16.48 -9.57 10.42
N ILE A 199 17.30 -10.35 9.71
CA ILE A 199 16.96 -11.76 9.41
C ILE A 199 16.88 -12.59 10.70
N GLY A 200 17.69 -12.30 11.70
CA GLY A 200 17.62 -12.90 13.03
C GLY A 200 16.27 -12.66 13.71
N VAL A 201 15.68 -11.46 13.57
CA VAL A 201 14.34 -11.16 14.11
C VAL A 201 13.28 -12.01 13.42
N LEU A 202 13.29 -12.09 12.08
CA LEU A 202 12.31 -12.91 11.35
C LEU A 202 12.35 -14.38 11.77
N LYS A 203 13.55 -14.91 11.99
CA LYS A 203 13.74 -16.27 12.48
C LYS A 203 13.23 -16.47 13.90
N ALA A 204 13.35 -15.47 14.77
CA ALA A 204 12.88 -15.55 16.15
C ALA A 204 11.36 -15.37 16.28
N LEU A 205 10.73 -14.72 15.31
CA LEU A 205 9.27 -14.54 15.24
C LEU A 205 8.54 -15.80 14.75
N LYS A 206 9.26 -16.75 14.12
CA LYS A 206 8.72 -18.03 13.68
C LYS A 206 8.94 -19.13 14.72
#